data_AF-D4AWA2-F1
#
_entry.id   AF-D4AWA2-F1
#
_cell.length_a   1.000
_cell.length_b   1.000
_cell.length_c   1.000
_cell.angle_alpha   90.00
_cell.angle_beta   90.00
_cell.angle_gamma   90.00
#
_symmetry.space_group_name_H-M   'P 1'
#
loop_
_entity.id
_entity.type
_entity.pdbx_description
1 polymer ?
#
loop_
_entity_poly.entity_id
_entity_poly.type
_entity_poly.pdbx_seq_one_letter_code
_entity_poly.pdbx_strand_id
1 'polypeptide(L)'
;MTASVHRHPSPVSYDRSYSTSQSSKKVTVDDYIQEIEDLYAIAKDELEIAAESTAAATIYAASDRISMREAFDDLNHAYGAYAENNPPPEDIESKDGENRTGVAEVRSTSYDPTNIPADVRAEIKRRVGHRIREIENAVKNLEESAQHE
;
A
#
# COMPACT_ATOMS: atom_id res chain seq x y z
N MET A 1 -45.64 46.93 35.83
CA MET A 1 -45.05 48.23 35.47
C MET A 1 -43.54 48.06 35.28
N THR A 2 -43.07 48.28 34.05
CA THR A 2 -41.72 48.74 33.62
C THR A 2 -40.47 48.10 34.27
N ALA A 3 -39.81 47.12 33.66
CA ALA A 3 -38.80 47.25 32.60
C ALA A 3 -37.54 48.06 33.01
N SER A 4 -36.43 47.37 33.28
CA SER A 4 -35.07 47.92 33.24
C SER A 4 -34.27 47.14 32.19
N VAL A 5 -34.16 47.72 31.00
CA VAL A 5 -33.37 47.22 29.87
C VAL A 5 -31.95 47.72 30.03
N HIS A 6 -31.02 46.83 30.43
CA HIS A 6 -29.59 47.11 30.32
C HIS A 6 -29.15 46.82 28.88
N ARG A 7 -28.75 47.88 28.17
CA ARG A 7 -28.00 47.80 26.90
C ARG A 7 -26.62 47.20 27.18
N HIS A 8 -26.23 46.19 26.41
CA HIS A 8 -24.84 45.74 26.29
C HIS A 8 -24.46 45.79 24.80
N PRO A 9 -23.26 46.27 24.45
CA PRO A 9 -22.82 46.38 23.07
C PRO A 9 -22.48 45.00 22.47
N SER A 10 -22.91 44.77 21.22
CA SER A 10 -22.62 43.56 20.45
C SER A 10 -21.11 43.41 20.22
N PRO A 11 -20.52 42.22 20.44
CA PRO A 11 -19.16 41.96 19.98
C PRO A 11 -19.16 41.78 18.46
N VAL A 12 -18.30 42.55 17.80
CA VAL A 12 -17.95 42.38 16.39
C VAL A 12 -17.19 41.05 16.27
N SER A 13 -17.88 40.00 15.82
CA SER A 13 -17.23 38.75 15.45
C SER A 13 -16.64 38.92 14.05
N TYR A 14 -15.33 39.02 13.99
CA TYR A 14 -14.57 38.96 12.75
C TYR A 14 -14.83 37.61 12.09
N ASP A 15 -15.51 37.63 10.94
CA ASP A 15 -15.62 36.47 10.05
C ASP A 15 -14.21 36.20 9.51
N ARG A 16 -13.46 35.39 10.24
CA ARG A 16 -12.16 34.89 9.78
C ARG A 16 -12.47 33.72 8.87
N SER A 17 -12.79 34.05 7.62
CA SER A 17 -12.93 33.10 6.55
C SER A 17 -11.58 32.39 6.39
N TYR A 18 -11.41 31.27 7.08
CA TYR A 18 -10.39 30.30 6.75
C TYR A 18 -10.84 29.71 5.42
N SER A 19 -10.34 30.29 4.33
CA SER A 19 -10.28 29.60 3.06
C SER A 19 -9.29 28.45 3.26
N THR A 20 -9.78 27.34 3.83
CA THR A 20 -9.14 26.05 3.68
C THR A 20 -9.32 25.66 2.23
N SER A 21 -8.46 26.23 1.38
CA SER A 21 -8.07 25.62 0.13
C SER A 21 -7.50 24.26 0.50
N GLN A 22 -8.39 23.27 0.63
CA GLN A 22 -8.04 21.87 0.65
C GLN A 22 -7.47 21.61 -0.73
N SER A 23 -6.19 21.93 -0.89
CA SER A 23 -5.39 21.54 -2.02
C SER A 23 -5.45 20.03 -2.02
N SER A 24 -6.32 19.48 -2.85
CA SER A 24 -6.26 18.10 -3.29
C SER A 24 -4.88 17.95 -3.90
N LYS A 25 -3.90 17.54 -3.09
CA LYS A 25 -2.57 17.18 -3.57
C LYS A 25 -2.82 16.12 -4.63
N LYS A 26 -2.56 16.45 -5.89
CA LYS A 26 -2.58 15.44 -6.95
C LYS A 26 -1.47 14.46 -6.60
N VAL A 27 -1.83 13.19 -6.48
CA VAL A 27 -0.85 12.11 -6.31
C VAL A 27 0.13 12.19 -7.48
N THR A 28 1.41 12.23 -7.16
CA THR A 28 2.50 12.32 -8.12
C THR A 28 3.07 10.95 -8.42
N VAL A 29 3.84 10.84 -9.51
CA VAL A 29 4.55 9.60 -9.84
C VAL A 29 5.46 9.15 -8.70
N ASP A 30 6.09 10.11 -8.03
CA ASP A 30 7.01 9.84 -6.92
C ASP A 30 6.28 9.26 -5.70
N ASP A 31 5.00 9.61 -5.48
CA ASP A 31 4.20 9.04 -4.39
C ASP A 31 3.92 7.54 -4.59
N TYR A 32 3.56 7.12 -5.82
CA TYR A 32 3.39 5.71 -6.16
C TYR A 32 4.71 4.92 -6.07
N ILE A 33 5.80 5.54 -6.50
CA ILE A 33 7.13 4.93 -6.41
C ILE A 33 7.52 4.76 -4.95
N GLN A 34 7.29 5.76 -4.11
CA GLN A 34 7.64 5.70 -2.69
C GLN A 34 6.96 4.51 -2.02
N GLU A 35 5.67 4.28 -2.27
CA GLU A 35 4.97 3.12 -1.71
C GLU A 35 5.60 1.79 -2.18
N ILE A 36 5.91 1.66 -3.47
CA ILE A 36 6.59 0.47 -3.99
C ILE A 36 7.99 0.30 -3.37
N GLU A 37 8.71 1.39 -3.16
CA GLU A 37 10.04 1.36 -2.55
C GLU A 37 9.99 0.97 -1.07
N ASP A 38 8.98 1.43 -0.34
CA ASP A 38 8.74 1.08 1.06
C ASP A 38 8.39 -0.41 1.18
N LEU A 39 7.45 -0.91 0.36
CA LEU A 39 7.10 -2.33 0.30
C LEU A 39 8.28 -3.20 -0.13
N TYR A 40 9.11 -2.71 -1.06
CA TYR A 40 10.33 -3.40 -1.47
C TYR A 40 11.33 -3.51 -0.31
N ALA A 41 11.49 -2.45 0.50
CA ALA A 41 12.37 -2.48 1.65
C ALA A 41 11.91 -3.52 2.68
N ILE A 42 10.60 -3.59 2.96
CA ILE A 42 10.00 -4.59 3.85
C ILE A 42 10.22 -6.01 3.29
N ALA A 43 9.84 -6.24 2.03
CA ALA A 43 9.98 -7.56 1.41
C ALA A 43 11.44 -8.04 1.38
N LYS A 44 12.40 -7.12 1.22
CA LYS A 44 13.83 -7.45 1.25
C LYS A 44 14.30 -7.84 2.66
N ASP A 45 13.87 -7.12 3.68
CA ASP A 45 14.20 -7.43 5.08
C ASP A 45 13.65 -8.81 5.48
N GLU A 46 12.38 -9.06 5.17
CA GLU A 46 11.74 -10.36 5.41
C GLU A 46 12.40 -11.50 4.63
N LEU A 47 12.85 -11.24 3.39
CA LEU A 47 13.62 -12.20 2.61
C LEU A 47 14.97 -12.54 3.24
N GLU A 48 15.68 -11.56 3.80
CA GLU A 48 16.94 -11.76 4.51
C GLU A 48 16.71 -12.63 5.75
N ILE A 49 15.71 -12.28 6.57
CA ILE A 49 15.33 -13.07 7.75
C ILE A 49 14.97 -14.50 7.36
N ALA A 50 14.11 -14.68 6.36
CA ALA A 50 13.67 -15.99 5.90
C ALA A 50 14.83 -16.83 5.33
N ALA A 51 15.79 -16.20 4.66
CA ALA A 51 16.98 -16.87 4.14
C ALA A 51 17.91 -17.32 5.27
N GLU A 52 18.17 -16.45 6.25
CA GLU A 52 19.00 -16.79 7.41
C GLU A 52 18.38 -17.91 8.26
N SER A 53 17.08 -17.80 8.54
CA SER A 53 16.38 -18.76 9.40
C SER A 53 16.18 -20.11 8.74
N THR A 54 16.00 -20.15 7.41
CA THR A 54 16.02 -21.38 6.60
C THR A 54 17.43 -21.99 6.58
N ALA A 55 18.48 -21.20 6.31
CA ALA A 55 19.85 -21.72 6.29
C ALA A 55 20.31 -22.28 7.65
N ALA A 56 19.78 -21.73 8.75
CA ALA A 56 20.04 -22.20 10.11
C ALA A 56 19.08 -23.32 10.58
N ALA A 57 18.18 -23.82 9.73
CA ALA A 57 17.19 -24.85 10.04
C ALA A 57 16.41 -24.56 11.34
N THR A 58 16.04 -23.29 11.55
CA THR A 58 15.37 -22.87 12.78
C THR A 58 13.90 -23.30 12.78
N ILE A 59 13.28 -23.33 13.96
CA ILE A 59 11.83 -23.54 14.09
C ILE A 59 10.99 -22.40 13.48
N TYR A 60 11.61 -21.25 13.21
CA TYR A 60 10.95 -20.06 12.65
C TYR A 60 10.99 -20.03 11.12
N ALA A 61 11.85 -20.83 10.48
CA ALA A 61 12.05 -20.84 9.03
C ALA A 61 10.75 -20.90 8.21
N ALA A 62 9.80 -21.74 8.63
CA ALA A 62 8.51 -21.83 7.95
C ALA A 62 7.66 -20.56 8.12
N SER A 63 7.68 -19.93 9.30
CA SER A 63 6.94 -18.70 9.58
C SER A 63 7.54 -17.51 8.86
N ASP A 64 8.87 -17.39 8.85
CA ASP A 64 9.57 -16.27 8.21
C ASP A 64 9.38 -16.32 6.68
N ARG A 65 9.36 -17.52 6.08
CA ARG A 65 9.02 -17.68 4.67
C ARG A 65 7.57 -17.27 4.36
N ILE A 66 6.63 -17.44 5.30
CA ILE A 66 5.25 -16.95 5.15
C ILE A 66 5.24 -15.42 5.21
N SER A 67 5.92 -14.81 6.18
CA SER A 67 6.05 -13.36 6.32
C SER A 67 6.65 -12.71 5.07
N MET A 68 7.74 -13.29 4.56
CA MET A 68 8.37 -12.89 3.31
C MET A 68 7.41 -12.99 2.11
N ARG A 69 6.64 -14.09 1.99
CA ARG A 69 5.64 -14.24 0.92
C ARG A 69 4.55 -13.18 1.00
N GLU A 70 4.06 -12.90 2.20
CA GLU A 70 3.01 -11.89 2.40
C GLU A 70 3.52 -10.49 2.01
N ALA A 71 4.72 -10.11 2.43
CA ALA A 71 5.34 -8.84 2.06
C ALA A 71 5.66 -8.75 0.55
N PHE A 72 6.08 -9.86 -0.06
CA PHE A 72 6.31 -9.94 -1.50
C PHE A 72 5.00 -9.84 -2.29
N ASP A 73 3.92 -10.48 -1.83
CA ASP A 73 2.59 -10.37 -2.44
C ASP A 73 2.05 -8.94 -2.35
N ASP A 74 2.26 -8.24 -1.22
CA ASP A 74 1.91 -6.81 -1.07
C ASP A 74 2.66 -5.93 -2.09
N LEU A 75 3.97 -6.14 -2.22
CA LEU A 75 4.81 -5.44 -3.18
C LEU A 75 4.34 -5.68 -4.62
N ASN A 76 4.10 -6.94 -4.98
CA ASN A 76 3.68 -7.30 -6.33
C ASN A 76 2.27 -6.79 -6.64
N HIS A 77 1.38 -6.76 -5.63
CA HIS A 77 0.06 -6.16 -5.76
C HIS A 77 0.15 -4.66 -6.07
N ALA A 78 0.90 -3.90 -5.28
CA ALA A 78 1.07 -2.46 -5.50
C ALA A 78 1.74 -2.15 -6.85
N TYR A 79 2.81 -2.86 -7.19
CA TYR A 79 3.48 -2.71 -8.47
C TYR A 79 2.56 -3.06 -9.65
N GLY A 80 1.82 -4.17 -9.56
CA GLY A 80 0.86 -4.58 -10.59
C GLY A 80 -0.25 -3.56 -10.79
N ALA A 81 -0.82 -3.03 -9.70
CA ALA A 81 -1.88 -2.04 -9.74
C ALA A 81 -1.41 -0.70 -10.35
N TYR A 82 -0.15 -0.31 -10.12
CA TYR A 82 0.39 0.99 -10.54
C TYR A 82 1.10 0.96 -11.89
N ALA A 83 1.86 -0.09 -12.20
CA ALA A 83 2.75 -0.13 -13.36
C ALA A 83 2.19 -0.96 -14.53
N GLU A 84 1.34 -1.93 -14.25
CA GLU A 84 0.76 -2.81 -15.27
C GLU A 84 -0.72 -2.43 -15.40
N ASN A 85 -1.31 -2.49 -16.60
CA ASN A 85 -2.71 -2.14 -16.81
C ASN A 85 -3.64 -3.24 -16.27
N ASN A 86 -3.40 -3.66 -15.03
CA ASN A 86 -4.11 -4.68 -14.30
C ASN A 86 -4.68 -4.04 -13.04
N PRO A 87 -5.67 -3.14 -13.17
CA PRO A 87 -6.40 -2.68 -12.00
C PRO A 87 -6.99 -3.89 -11.27
N PRO A 88 -7.13 -3.85 -9.93
CA PRO A 88 -7.90 -4.86 -9.22
C PRO A 88 -9.25 -5.03 -9.92
N PRO A 89 -9.77 -6.26 -10.10
CA PRO A 89 -11.05 -6.46 -10.77
C PRO A 89 -12.11 -5.54 -10.14
N GLU A 90 -12.71 -4.66 -10.96
CA GLU A 90 -13.68 -3.63 -10.53
C GLU A 90 -14.99 -4.21 -9.94
N ASP A 91 -15.14 -5.53 -9.97
CA ASP A 91 -16.34 -6.25 -9.53
C ASP A 91 -16.10 -7.04 -8.22
N ILE A 92 -15.91 -6.35 -7.10
CA ILE A 92 -16.35 -6.89 -5.82
C ILE A 92 -17.30 -5.87 -5.18
N GLU A 93 -18.53 -5.85 -5.72
CA GLU A 93 -19.68 -5.46 -4.90
C GLU A 93 -19.59 -6.20 -3.56
N SER A 94 -19.73 -5.47 -2.46
CA SER A 94 -20.05 -6.04 -1.16
C SER A 94 -21.40 -6.76 -1.26
N LYS A 95 -21.37 -8.03 -1.67
CA LYS A 95 -22.54 -8.91 -1.64
C LYS A 95 -22.25 -10.09 -0.73
N ASP A 96 -22.94 -10.00 0.39
CA ASP A 96 -23.48 -11.10 1.19
C ASP A 96 -22.47 -11.93 2.01
N GLY A 97 -22.53 -11.65 3.32
CA GLY A 97 -22.85 -12.66 4.32
C GLY A 97 -22.20 -14.04 4.19
N GLU A 98 -21.17 -14.22 5.01
CA GLU A 98 -20.83 -15.46 5.71
C GLU A 98 -20.31 -16.66 4.89
N ASN A 99 -19.05 -17.00 5.23
CA ASN A 99 -18.36 -18.28 5.09
C ASN A 99 -17.63 -18.58 3.76
N ARG A 100 -16.39 -18.07 3.65
CA ARG A 100 -15.27 -18.81 3.06
C ARG A 100 -13.98 -18.56 3.84
N THR A 101 -13.43 -19.64 4.40
CA THR A 101 -12.01 -19.80 4.73
C THR A 101 -11.14 -19.29 3.58
N GLY A 102 -10.18 -18.39 3.86
CA GLY A 102 -9.12 -18.00 2.91
C GLY A 102 -9.48 -16.91 1.91
N VAL A 103 -10.19 -15.85 2.32
CA VAL A 103 -10.29 -14.64 1.50
C VAL A 103 -9.00 -13.86 1.71
N ALA A 104 -8.18 -13.76 0.65
CA ALA A 104 -7.14 -12.75 0.55
C ALA A 104 -7.78 -11.43 0.96
N GLU A 105 -7.41 -10.92 2.13
CA GLU A 105 -7.74 -9.56 2.53
C GLU A 105 -7.41 -8.69 1.33
N VAL A 106 -8.36 -7.86 0.89
CA VAL A 106 -8.17 -6.99 -0.27
C VAL A 106 -7.02 -6.05 0.09
N ARG A 107 -5.79 -6.45 -0.26
CA ARG A 107 -4.54 -5.72 -0.04
C ARG A 107 -4.70 -4.39 -0.72
N SER A 108 -5.12 -3.40 0.05
CA SER A 108 -5.54 -2.12 -0.49
C SER A 108 -4.30 -1.27 -0.67
N THR A 109 -4.06 -0.81 -1.89
CA THR A 109 -2.96 0.11 -2.16
C THR A 109 -3.27 1.49 -1.57
N SER A 110 -2.24 2.24 -1.17
CA SER A 110 -2.41 3.53 -0.46
C SER A 110 -2.99 4.62 -1.37
N TYR A 111 -2.72 4.53 -2.67
CA TYR A 111 -3.26 5.41 -3.70
C TYR A 111 -4.19 4.66 -4.66
N ASP A 112 -5.13 5.39 -5.25
CA ASP A 112 -6.09 4.87 -6.24
C ASP A 112 -5.38 4.41 -7.53
N PRO A 113 -5.48 3.10 -7.89
CA PRO A 113 -4.85 2.55 -9.08
C PRO A 113 -5.71 2.66 -10.35
N THR A 114 -6.97 3.07 -10.25
CA THR A 114 -7.95 3.01 -11.36
C THR A 114 -7.66 4.05 -12.45
N ASN A 115 -7.15 5.23 -12.08
CA ASN A 115 -6.99 6.37 -12.98
C ASN A 115 -5.53 6.89 -13.07
N ILE A 116 -4.58 5.98 -13.28
CA ILE A 116 -3.16 6.34 -13.47
C ILE A 116 -2.87 6.54 -14.98
N PRO A 117 -2.38 7.73 -15.40
CA PRO A 117 -2.00 7.99 -16.79
C PRO A 117 -0.91 7.03 -17.30
N ALA A 118 -0.95 6.68 -18.59
CA ALA A 118 -0.04 5.69 -19.18
C ALA A 118 1.44 6.08 -19.10
N ASP A 119 1.76 7.37 -19.21
CA ASP A 119 3.10 7.93 -19.03
C ASP A 119 3.61 7.76 -17.59
N VAL A 120 2.73 7.95 -16.60
CA VAL A 120 3.02 7.69 -15.19
C VAL A 120 3.32 6.20 -14.97
N ARG A 121 2.49 5.31 -15.50
CA ARG A 121 2.71 3.84 -15.40
C ARG A 121 4.05 3.42 -16.01
N ALA A 122 4.37 3.96 -17.19
CA ALA A 122 5.62 3.70 -17.88
C ALA A 122 6.82 4.16 -17.06
N GLU A 123 6.72 5.31 -16.39
CA GLU A 123 7.77 5.85 -15.53
C GLU A 123 7.97 5.01 -14.27
N ILE A 124 6.89 4.57 -13.63
CA ILE A 124 6.95 3.62 -12.50
C ILE A 124 7.67 2.34 -12.95
N LYS A 125 7.19 1.71 -14.02
CA LYS A 125 7.79 0.50 -14.60
C LYS A 125 9.27 0.67 -14.91
N ARG A 126 9.67 1.83 -15.44
CA ARG A 126 11.06 2.15 -15.77
C ARG A 126 11.95 2.24 -14.53
N ARG A 127 11.47 2.83 -13.44
CA ARG A 127 12.27 3.08 -12.23
C ARG A 127 12.38 1.86 -11.32
N VAL A 128 11.27 1.15 -11.09
CA VAL A 128 11.23 0.06 -10.10
C VAL A 128 11.16 -1.33 -10.71
N GLY A 129 10.80 -1.48 -11.99
CA GLY A 129 10.58 -2.78 -12.61
C GLY A 129 11.81 -3.71 -12.65
N HIS A 130 13.03 -3.18 -12.58
CA HIS A 130 14.23 -4.01 -12.42
C HIS A 130 14.29 -4.63 -11.01
N ARG A 131 14.10 -3.82 -9.97
CA ARG A 131 14.14 -4.24 -8.56
C ARG A 131 13.07 -5.28 -8.25
N ILE A 132 11.88 -5.14 -8.83
CA ILE A 132 10.80 -6.14 -8.71
C ILE A 132 11.25 -7.50 -9.26
N ARG A 133 11.87 -7.54 -10.44
CA ARG A 133 12.40 -8.80 -11.00
C ARG A 133 13.54 -9.39 -10.18
N GLU A 134 14.37 -8.54 -9.57
CA GLU A 134 15.46 -9.02 -8.71
C GLU A 134 14.91 -9.75 -7.49
N ILE A 135 13.94 -9.14 -6.78
CA ILE A 135 13.34 -9.74 -5.60
C ILE A 135 12.49 -10.97 -5.96
N GLU A 136 11.74 -10.95 -7.07
CA GLU A 136 11.03 -12.12 -7.61
C GLU A 136 11.95 -13.34 -7.75
N ASN A 137 13.11 -13.15 -8.39
CA ASN A 137 14.07 -14.23 -8.59
C ASN A 137 14.68 -14.69 -7.26
N ALA A 138 14.95 -13.77 -6.34
CA ALA A 138 15.52 -14.11 -5.04
C ALA A 138 14.54 -14.91 -4.16
N VAL A 139 13.27 -14.49 -4.12
CA VAL A 139 12.16 -15.21 -3.46
C VAL A 139 12.05 -16.62 -4.03
N LYS A 140 11.98 -16.74 -5.36
CA LYS A 140 11.89 -18.04 -6.04
C LYS A 140 13.07 -18.97 -5.68
N ASN A 141 14.30 -18.45 -5.69
CA ASN A 141 15.48 -19.23 -5.35
C ASN A 141 15.47 -19.72 -3.89
N LEU A 142 15.01 -18.88 -2.95
CA LEU A 142 14.87 -19.27 -1.55
C LEU A 142 13.82 -20.37 -1.39
N GLU A 143 12.68 -20.24 -2.06
CA GLU A 143 11.61 -21.24 -2.01
C GLU A 143 12.02 -22.59 -2.60
N GLU A 144 12.73 -22.57 -3.74
CA GLU A 144 13.29 -23.79 -4.33
C GLU A 144 14.30 -24.44 -3.37
N SER A 145 15.17 -23.66 -2.74
CA SER A 145 16.15 -24.17 -1.77
C SER A 145 15.47 -24.80 -0.54
N ALA A 146 14.41 -24.17 -0.03
CA ALA A 146 13.62 -24.64 1.09
C ALA A 146 12.83 -25.93 0.82
N GLN A 147 12.48 -26.22 -0.44
CA GLN A 147 11.79 -27.46 -0.82
C GLN A 147 12.73 -28.68 -0.84
N HIS A 148 14.03 -28.43 -0.90
CA HIS A 148 15.08 -29.46 -0.98
C HIS A 148 15.80 -29.71 0.36
N GLU A 149 15.39 -29.05 1.43
CA GLU A 149 15.86 -29.26 2.81
C GLU A 149 15.14 -30.45 3.49
#